data_AF-W1XXU3-F1
#
_entry.id   AF-W1XXU3-F1
#
_cell.length_a   1.000
_cell.length_b   1.000
_cell.length_c   1.000
_cell.angle_alpha   90.00
_cell.angle_beta   90.00
_cell.angle_gamma   90.00
#
_symmetry.space_group_name_H-M   'P 1'
#
loop_
_entity.id
_entity.type
_entity.pdbx_description
1 polymer ?
#
loop_
_entity_poly.entity_id
_entity_poly.type
_entity_poly.pdbx_seq_one_letter_code
_entity_poly.pdbx_strand_id
1 'polypeptide(L)'
;IYLNLDKILFLFFLIFMLVDYIWLPLNSMIAGFLLSQTGYLFISYNNIFEIIKNAPIVSLGFVILIAINLLVAYFQLSILFIGARHLLYHEKRTLIEYSRK
;
A
#
# COMPACT_ATOMS: atom_id res chain seq x y z
N ILE A 1 26.29 -8.19 3.52
CA ILE A 1 25.28 -7.10 3.57
C ILE A 1 25.29 -6.30 2.26
N TYR A 2 26.45 -5.91 1.73
CA TYR A 2 26.56 -5.15 0.46
C TYR A 2 26.23 -5.91 -0.84
N LEU A 3 26.25 -7.25 -0.85
CA LEU A 3 26.18 -8.03 -2.10
C LEU A 3 24.77 -8.10 -2.76
N ASN A 4 23.69 -7.81 -2.01
CA ASN A 4 22.30 -7.90 -2.49
C ASN A 4 21.49 -6.62 -2.27
N LEU A 5 22.18 -5.52 -1.98
CA LEU A 5 21.53 -4.22 -1.76
C LEU A 5 20.80 -3.75 -3.02
N ASP A 6 21.36 -4.04 -4.19
CA ASP A 6 20.76 -3.82 -5.51
C ASP A 6 19.39 -4.51 -5.66
N LYS A 7 19.28 -5.79 -5.30
CA LYS A 7 18.02 -6.57 -5.40
C LYS A 7 16.96 -6.07 -4.41
N ILE A 8 17.38 -5.68 -3.20
CA ILE A 8 16.48 -5.12 -2.19
C ILE A 8 15.99 -3.74 -2.61
N LEU A 9 16.88 -2.89 -3.13
CA LEU A 9 16.52 -1.58 -3.68
C LEU A 9 15.60 -1.70 -4.90
N PHE A 10 15.83 -2.69 -5.75
CA PHE A 10 14.95 -2.98 -6.89
C PHE A 10 13.56 -3.43 -6.43
N LEU A 11 13.48 -4.31 -5.43
CA LEU A 11 12.21 -4.73 -4.84
C LEU A 11 11.46 -3.54 -4.21
N PHE A 12 12.17 -2.71 -3.44
CA PHE A 12 11.62 -1.48 -2.87
C PHE A 12 11.07 -0.57 -3.96
N PHE A 13 11.87 -0.32 -5.00
CA PHE A 13 11.49 0.50 -6.14
C PHE A 13 10.25 -0.04 -6.85
N LEU A 14 10.16 -1.34 -7.09
CA LEU A 14 9.01 -1.95 -7.78
C LEU A 14 7.73 -1.83 -6.95
N ILE A 15 7.80 -2.08 -5.63
CA ILE A 15 6.66 -1.92 -4.72
C ILE A 15 6.22 -0.45 -4.63
N PHE A 16 7.20 0.46 -4.60
CA PHE A 16 6.94 1.90 -4.59
C PHE A 16 6.25 2.34 -5.89
N MET A 17 6.79 1.94 -7.05
CA MET A 17 6.20 2.22 -8.37
C MET A 17 4.76 1.70 -8.48
N LEU A 18 4.50 0.48 -8.00
CA LEU A 18 3.17 -0.10 -8.05
C LEU A 18 2.17 0.74 -7.25
N VAL A 19 2.54 1.21 -6.07
CA VAL A 19 1.62 2.02 -5.27
C VAL A 19 1.49 3.44 -5.78
N ASP A 20 2.58 4.06 -6.20
CA ASP A 20 2.55 5.44 -6.67
C ASP A 20 1.81 5.58 -8.01
N TYR A 21 1.99 4.63 -8.94
CA TYR A 21 1.38 4.71 -10.27
C TYR A 21 0.06 3.95 -10.42
N ILE A 22 -0.21 2.94 -9.59
CA ILE A 22 -1.45 2.15 -9.70
C ILE A 22 -2.38 2.46 -8.54
N TRP A 23 -1.92 2.25 -7.30
CA TRP A 23 -2.81 2.36 -6.14
C TRP A 23 -3.25 3.81 -5.88
N LEU A 24 -2.34 4.77 -5.91
CA LEU A 24 -2.61 6.16 -5.57
C LEU A 24 -3.60 6.84 -6.55
N PRO A 25 -3.47 6.68 -7.89
CA PRO A 25 -4.48 7.17 -8.83
C PRO A 25 -5.83 6.48 -8.66
N LEU A 26 -5.87 5.16 -8.48
CA LEU A 26 -7.12 4.43 -8.25
C LEU A 26 -7.83 4.88 -6.97
N ASN A 27 -7.07 5.02 -5.88
CA ASN A 27 -7.59 5.51 -4.61
C ASN A 27 -8.15 6.94 -4.75
N SER A 28 -7.44 7.81 -5.47
CA SER A 28 -7.89 9.17 -5.76
C SER A 28 -9.17 9.18 -6.61
N MET A 29 -9.26 8.35 -7.64
CA MET A 29 -10.45 8.23 -8.48
C MET A 29 -11.67 7.75 -7.67
N ILE A 30 -11.51 6.72 -6.83
CA ILE A 30 -12.59 6.20 -5.99
C ILE A 30 -13.02 7.24 -4.95
N ALA A 31 -12.07 7.92 -4.32
CA ALA A 31 -12.37 9.01 -3.39
C ALA A 31 -13.12 10.16 -4.08
N GLY A 32 -12.70 10.55 -5.28
CA GLY A 32 -13.37 11.57 -6.09
C GLY A 32 -14.80 11.17 -6.47
N PHE A 33 -15.01 9.91 -6.84
CA PHE A 33 -16.34 9.38 -7.12
C PHE A 33 -17.24 9.42 -5.88
N LEU A 34 -16.75 9.00 -4.71
CA LEU A 34 -17.50 9.07 -3.45
C LEU A 34 -17.81 10.53 -3.07
N LEU A 35 -16.85 11.44 -3.20
CA LEU A 35 -17.03 12.88 -2.93
C LEU A 35 -18.06 13.51 -3.88
N SER A 36 -18.10 13.11 -5.15
CA SER A 36 -19.08 13.63 -6.11
C SER A 36 -20.53 13.35 -5.68
N GLN A 37 -20.75 12.25 -4.95
CA GLN A 37 -22.07 11.88 -4.45
C GLN A 37 -22.46 12.66 -3.18
N THR A 38 -21.50 13.25 -2.47
CA THR A 38 -21.73 14.12 -1.30
C THR A 38 -21.66 15.61 -1.63
N GLY A 39 -21.56 15.99 -2.90
CA GLY A 39 -21.42 17.39 -3.32
C GLY A 39 -20.04 17.98 -3.02
N TYR A 40 -19.00 17.15 -3.04
CA TYR A 40 -17.61 17.50 -2.67
C TYR A 40 -17.44 17.97 -1.22
N LEU A 41 -18.41 17.64 -0.35
CA LEU A 41 -18.25 17.81 1.08
C LEU A 41 -17.24 16.77 1.56
N PHE A 42 -16.01 17.25 1.79
CA PHE A 42 -14.97 16.46 2.44
C PHE A 42 -15.40 16.10 3.86
N ILE A 43 -14.91 14.94 4.32
CA ILE A 43 -15.02 14.54 5.71
C ILE A 43 -14.28 15.58 6.56
N SER A 44 -15.04 16.45 7.21
CA SER A 44 -14.56 17.47 8.15
C SER A 44 -15.38 17.41 9.43
N TYR A 45 -14.84 17.90 10.53
CA TYR A 45 -15.52 17.86 11.84
C TYR A 45 -16.89 18.54 11.82
N ASN A 46 -17.05 19.56 10.98
CA ASN A 46 -18.31 20.29 10.82
C ASN A 46 -19.33 19.55 9.93
N ASN A 47 -18.84 18.77 8.95
CA ASN A 47 -19.68 18.20 7.89
C ASN A 47 -19.93 16.71 8.07
N ILE A 48 -19.22 16.04 9.00
CA ILE A 48 -19.30 14.59 9.21
C ILE A 48 -20.72 14.15 9.56
N PHE A 49 -21.43 14.91 10.40
CA PHE A 49 -22.80 14.61 10.80
C PHE A 49 -23.79 14.80 9.65
N GLU A 50 -23.53 15.76 8.78
CA GLU A 50 -24.36 16.07 7.60
C GLU A 50 -24.22 14.98 6.53
N ILE A 51 -22.99 14.53 6.27
CA ILE A 51 -22.71 13.45 5.31
C ILE A 51 -23.27 12.12 5.81
N ILE A 52 -23.11 11.80 7.11
CA ILE A 52 -23.63 10.55 7.69
C ILE A 52 -25.16 10.51 7.65
N LYS A 53 -25.85 11.63 7.92
CA LYS A 53 -27.31 11.71 7.87
C LYS A 53 -27.87 11.67 6.45
N ASN A 54 -27.25 12.38 5.52
CA ASN A 54 -27.77 12.53 4.15
C ASN A 54 -27.30 11.42 3.20
N ALA A 55 -26.12 10.83 3.44
CA ALA A 55 -25.52 9.82 2.57
C ALA A 55 -24.77 8.72 3.36
N PRO A 56 -25.48 7.92 4.19
CA PRO A 56 -24.86 6.90 5.06
C PRO A 56 -24.06 5.84 4.29
N ILE A 57 -24.52 5.47 3.09
CA ILE A 57 -23.84 4.49 2.22
C ILE A 57 -22.49 5.05 1.72
N VAL A 58 -22.43 6.33 1.37
CA VAL A 58 -21.20 6.97 0.88
C VAL A 58 -20.20 7.14 2.02
N SER A 59 -20.68 7.46 3.23
CA SER A 59 -19.85 7.46 4.44
C SER A 59 -19.22 6.09 4.73
N LEU A 60 -19.99 4.99 4.58
CA LEU A 60 -19.44 3.64 4.69
C LEU A 60 -18.38 3.36 3.61
N GLY A 61 -18.60 3.86 2.38
CA GLY A 61 -17.62 3.79 1.30
C GLY A 61 -16.26 4.41 1.68
N PHE A 62 -16.27 5.58 2.33
CA PHE A 62 -15.02 6.19 2.83
C PHE A 62 -14.34 5.37 3.93
N VAL A 63 -15.11 4.80 4.87
CA VAL A 63 -14.55 3.94 5.93
C VAL A 63 -13.90 2.69 5.32
N ILE A 64 -14.57 2.07 4.35
CA ILE A 64 -14.03 0.94 3.60
C ILE A 64 -12.76 1.35 2.85
N LEU A 65 -12.77 2.52 2.19
CA LEU A 65 -11.60 3.03 1.49
C LEU A 65 -10.40 3.23 2.43
N ILE A 66 -10.61 3.74 3.64
CA ILE A 66 -9.58 3.85 4.67
C ILE A 66 -9.04 2.47 5.06
N ALA A 67 -9.93 1.50 5.29
CA ALA A 67 -9.54 0.13 5.62
C ALA A 67 -8.70 -0.53 4.50
N ILE A 68 -9.07 -0.32 3.23
CA ILE A 68 -8.31 -0.84 2.10
C ILE A 68 -6.95 -0.15 1.99
N ASN A 69 -6.86 1.17 2.20
CA ASN A 69 -5.57 1.87 2.22
C ASN A 69 -4.62 1.30 3.29
N LEU A 70 -5.14 1.02 4.50
CA LEU A 70 -4.37 0.35 5.53
C LEU A 70 -3.94 -1.05 5.08
N LEU A 71 -4.85 -1.84 4.53
CA LEU A 71 -4.53 -3.18 4.02
C LEU A 71 -3.39 -3.14 3.00
N VAL A 72 -3.45 -2.22 2.02
CA VAL A 72 -2.43 -2.05 0.99
C VAL A 72 -1.10 -1.65 1.62
N ALA A 73 -1.09 -0.71 2.57
CA ALA A 73 0.13 -0.30 3.27
C ALA A 73 0.78 -1.47 4.05
N TYR A 74 -0.02 -2.26 4.78
CA TYR A 74 0.48 -3.44 5.48
C TYR A 74 0.97 -4.54 4.52
N PHE A 75 0.31 -4.70 3.38
CA PHE A 75 0.73 -5.64 2.34
C PHE A 75 2.09 -5.25 1.73
N GLN A 76 2.28 -3.97 1.40
CA GLN A 76 3.57 -3.45 0.93
C GLN A 76 4.69 -3.74 1.92
N LEU A 77 4.44 -3.43 3.20
CA LEU A 77 5.42 -3.64 4.27
C LEU A 77 5.74 -5.14 4.39
N SER A 78 4.74 -6.00 4.34
CA SER A 78 4.92 -7.45 4.41
C SER A 78 5.76 -8.00 3.25
N ILE A 79 5.50 -7.58 2.00
CA ILE A 79 6.30 -8.00 0.85
C ILE A 79 7.75 -7.54 1.00
N LEU A 80 7.95 -6.29 1.45
CA LEU A 80 9.30 -5.74 1.63
C LEU A 80 10.10 -6.55 2.66
N PHE A 81 9.48 -6.89 3.80
CA PHE A 81 10.13 -7.72 4.83
C PHE A 81 10.36 -9.16 4.39
N ILE A 82 9.39 -9.78 3.69
CA ILE A 82 9.51 -11.16 3.21
C ILE A 82 10.55 -11.25 2.09
N GLY A 83 10.50 -10.35 1.11
CA GLY A 83 11.45 -10.30 0.00
C GLY A 83 12.87 -9.97 0.47
N ALA A 84 13.02 -9.02 1.41
CA ALA A 84 14.32 -8.76 2.03
C ALA A 84 14.84 -10.00 2.77
N ARG A 85 14.02 -10.69 3.58
CA ARG A 85 14.45 -11.93 4.25
C ARG A 85 14.83 -13.01 3.24
N HIS A 86 14.02 -13.23 2.21
CA HIS A 86 14.28 -14.24 1.19
C HIS A 86 15.63 -13.99 0.49
N LEU A 87 15.87 -12.75 0.06
CA LEU A 87 17.11 -12.32 -0.60
C LEU A 87 18.34 -12.36 0.31
N LEU A 88 18.17 -12.15 1.62
CA LEU A 88 19.26 -12.20 2.59
C LEU A 88 19.61 -13.64 3.03
N TYR A 89 18.62 -14.55 3.09
CA TYR A 89 18.81 -15.91 3.61
C TYR A 89 19.16 -16.95 2.53
N HIS A 90 18.65 -16.84 1.31
CA HIS A 90 18.89 -17.87 0.28
C HIS A 90 20.34 -17.93 -0.20
N GLU A 91 21.08 -16.81 -0.19
CA GLU A 91 22.42 -16.76 -0.78
C GLU A 91 23.53 -17.22 0.19
N LYS A 92 23.26 -17.21 1.50
CA LYS A 92 24.19 -17.78 2.50
C LYS A 92 24.40 -19.28 2.29
N ARG A 93 23.40 -20.00 1.76
CA ARG A 93 23.52 -21.44 1.49
C ARG A 93 24.38 -21.72 0.26
N THR A 94 24.19 -20.97 -0.84
CA THR A 94 24.93 -21.18 -2.09
C THR A 94 26.42 -20.90 -1.96
N LEU A 95 26.83 -19.86 -1.21
CA LEU A 95 28.25 -19.55 -1.01
C LEU A 95 28.97 -20.57 -0.11
N ILE A 96 28.29 -21.12 0.89
CA ILE A 96 28.87 -22.15 1.77
C ILE A 96 29.00 -23.49 1.03
N GLU A 97 28.05 -23.83 0.15
CA GLU A 97 28.13 -25.04 -0.69
C GLU A 97 29.22 -24.94 -1.75
N TYR A 98 29.46 -23.77 -2.35
CA TYR A 98 30.54 -23.59 -3.32
C TYR A 98 31.93 -23.56 -2.66
N SER A 99 32.05 -23.03 -1.43
CA SER A 99 33.33 -23.02 -0.69
C SER A 99 33.72 -24.39 -0.12
N ARG A 100 32.81 -25.37 -0.13
CA ARG A 100 33.05 -26.74 0.38
C ARG A 100 33.36 -27.74 -0.76
N LYS A 101 33.46 -27.27 -2.01
CA LYS A 101 33.86 -28.05 -3.18
C LYS A 101 35.23 -27.61 -3.67
#